data_AF-K0F3Q2-F1
#
_entry.id   AF-K0F3Q2-F1
#
_cell.length_a   1.000
_cell.length_b   1.000
_cell.length_c   1.000
_cell.angle_alpha   90.00
_cell.angle_beta   90.00
_cell.angle_gamma   90.00
#
_symmetry.space_group_name_H-M   'P 1'
#
loop_
_entity.id
_entity.type
_entity.pdbx_description
1 polymer ?
#
loop_
_entity_poly.entity_id
_entity_poly.type
_entity_poly.pdbx_seq_one_letter_code
_entity_poly.pdbx_strand_id
1 'polypeptide(L)' 'MLKKTTVMVDEEDLALIKAAAAREGRPESEIFREAFHIAALRTKRWSEDWDIPTFRSGREWTHDELKQIVHEEIIRRNT' A
#
# COMPACT_ATOMS: atom_id res chain seq x y z
N MET A 1 -17.59 -8.77 -11.94
CA MET A 1 -17.81 -10.24 -11.84
C MET A 1 -16.74 -10.82 -10.93
N LEU A 2 -17.08 -11.45 -9.81
CA LEU A 2 -16.11 -12.18 -8.99
C LEU A 2 -15.80 -13.54 -9.63
N LYS A 3 -14.53 -13.95 -9.61
CA LYS A 3 -14.11 -15.30 -10.01
C LYS A 3 -13.51 -16.04 -8.81
N LYS A 4 -13.83 -17.32 -8.69
CA LYS A 4 -13.25 -18.21 -7.69
C LYS A 4 -11.91 -18.74 -8.21
N THR A 5 -10.88 -18.61 -7.38
CA THR A 5 -9.54 -19.17 -7.57
C THR A 5 -9.14 -19.89 -6.28
N THR A 6 -8.44 -21.02 -6.40
CA THR A 6 -7.84 -21.73 -5.27
C THR A 6 -6.33 -21.63 -5.38
N VAL A 7 -5.67 -21.26 -4.29
CA VAL A 7 -4.20 -21.15 -4.20
C VAL A 7 -3.73 -21.86 -2.95
N MET A 8 -2.56 -22.49 -3.04
CA MET A 8 -1.86 -23.01 -1.86
C MET A 8 -1.10 -21.86 -1.20
N VAL A 9 -1.17 -21.77 0.12
CA VAL A 9 -0.49 -20.77 0.93
C VAL A 9 0.28 -21.48 2.04
N ASP A 10 1.26 -20.79 2.61
CA ASP A 10 1.96 -21.27 3.79
C ASP A 10 0.98 -21.43 4.97
N GLU A 11 1.21 -22.45 5.80
CA GLU A 11 0.35 -22.74 6.95
C GLU A 11 0.46 -21.64 8.01
N GLU A 12 1.65 -21.09 8.23
CA GLU A 12 1.89 -20.02 9.19
C GLU A 12 1.17 -18.73 8.77
N ASP A 13 1.25 -18.37 7.48
CA ASP A 13 0.55 -17.23 6.91
C ASP A 13 -0.98 -17.38 7.03
N LEU A 14 -1.49 -18.58 6.75
CA LEU A 14 -2.92 -18.87 6.89
C LEU A 14 -3.37 -18.71 8.34
N ALA A 15 -2.60 -19.22 9.31
CA ALA A 15 -2.92 -19.09 10.73
C ALA A 15 -2.96 -17.62 11.18
N LEU A 16 -2.01 -16.80 10.71
CA LEU A 16 -1.96 -15.37 11.00
C LEU A 16 -3.19 -14.62 10.46
N ILE A 17 -3.59 -14.89 9.21
CA ILE A 17 -4.78 -14.29 8.59
C ILE A 17 -6.05 -14.67 9.35
N LYS A 18 -6.19 -15.93 9.78
CA LYS A 18 -7.34 -16.39 10.56
C LYS A 18 -7.43 -15.69 11.92
N ALA A 19 -6.31 -15.54 12.61
CA ALA A 19 -6.26 -14.82 13.88
C ALA A 19 -6.64 -13.34 13.70
N ALA A 20 -6.18 -12.70 12.62
CA ALA A 20 -6.55 -11.32 12.29
C ALA A 20 -8.05 -11.19 11.98
N ALA A 21 -8.60 -12.08 11.15
CA ALA A 21 -10.02 -12.12 10.82
C ALA A 21 -10.91 -12.28 12.08
N ALA A 22 -10.52 -13.19 12.98
CA ALA A 22 -11.21 -13.40 14.24
C ALA A 22 -11.16 -12.16 15.15
N ARG A 23 -10.00 -11.49 15.22
CA ARG A 23 -9.84 -10.25 16.00
C ARG A 23 -10.69 -9.10 15.45
N GLU A 24 -10.83 -9.02 14.13
CA GLU A 24 -11.56 -7.93 13.45
C GLU A 24 -13.06 -8.23 13.25
N GLY A 25 -13.51 -9.46 13.51
CA GLY A 25 -14.89 -9.89 13.26
C GLY A 25 -15.25 -9.94 11.77
N ARG A 26 -14.23 -10.07 10.90
CA ARG A 26 -14.40 -10.06 9.44
C ARG A 26 -14.28 -11.49 8.88
N PRO A 27 -14.96 -11.82 7.77
CA PRO A 27 -14.75 -13.10 7.09
C PRO A 27 -13.32 -13.22 6.55
N GLU A 28 -12.67 -14.37 6.73
CA GLU A 28 -11.32 -14.65 6.18
C GLU A 28 -11.24 -14.33 4.68
N SER A 29 -12.30 -14.65 3.93
CA SER A 29 -12.41 -14.38 2.50
C SER A 29 -12.32 -12.91 2.11
N GLU A 30 -12.67 -11.98 3.02
CA GLU A 30 -12.47 -10.56 2.76
C GLU A 30 -11.01 -10.18 2.77
N ILE A 31 -10.26 -10.66 3.78
CA ILE A 31 -8.82 -10.40 3.88
C ILE A 31 -8.10 -10.98 2.66
N PHE A 32 -8.49 -12.19 2.21
CA PHE A 32 -7.92 -12.77 0.99
C PHE A 32 -8.25 -11.96 -0.28
N ARG A 33 -9.47 -11.43 -0.39
CA ARG A 33 -9.83 -10.55 -1.52
C ARG A 33 -9.00 -9.26 -1.50
N GLU A 34 -8.81 -8.67 -0.33
CA GLU A 34 -8.01 -7.46 -0.15
C GLU A 34 -6.53 -7.73 -0.49
N ALA A 35 -5.97 -8.83 0.00
CA ALA A 35 -4.62 -9.26 -0.34
C ALA A 35 -4.44 -9.47 -1.86
N PHE A 36 -5.39 -10.13 -2.52
CA PHE A 36 -5.38 -10.29 -3.98
C PHE A 36 -5.46 -8.95 -4.70
N HIS A 37 -6.27 -8.01 -4.20
CA HIS A 37 -6.38 -6.68 -4.79
C HIS A 37 -5.07 -5.89 -4.67
N ILE A 38 -4.45 -5.91 -3.50
CA ILE A 38 -3.13 -5.28 -3.26
C ILE A 38 -2.08 -5.91 -4.17
N ALA A 39 -2.04 -7.24 -4.29
CA ALA A 39 -1.14 -7.95 -5.19
C ALA A 39 -1.37 -7.54 -6.66
N ALA A 40 -2.64 -7.47 -7.10
CA ALA A 40 -2.99 -7.03 -8.45
C ALA A 40 -2.51 -5.59 -8.71
N LEU A 41 -2.74 -4.66 -7.77
CA LEU A 41 -2.26 -3.28 -7.87
C LEU A 41 -0.74 -3.20 -7.95
N ARG A 42 -0.01 -4.02 -7.18
CA ARG A 42 1.47 -4.09 -7.25
C ARG A 42 1.96 -4.57 -8.61
N THR A 43 1.23 -5.48 -9.26
CA THR A 43 1.59 -5.97 -10.60
C THR A 43 1.14 -5.04 -11.73
N LYS A 44 0.26 -4.09 -11.44
CA LYS A 44 -0.25 -3.16 -12.44
C LYS A 44 0.88 -2.25 -12.90
N ARG A 45 1.44 -2.55 -14.07
CA ARG A 45 2.37 -1.67 -14.75
C ARG A 45 1.59 -0.49 -15.32
N TRP A 46 2.00 0.72 -14.96
CA TRP A 46 1.42 1.94 -15.52
C TRP A 46 1.94 2.05 -16.96
N SER A 47 1.07 1.80 -17.94
CA SER A 47 1.37 1.95 -19.36
C SER A 47 0.99 3.31 -19.92
N GLU A 48 0.19 4.07 -19.18
CA GLU A 48 -0.14 5.45 -19.53
C GLU A 48 0.99 6.39 -19.08
N ASP A 49 1.24 7.41 -19.91
CA ASP A 49 2.21 8.44 -19.60
C ASP A 49 1.88 9.13 -18.28
N TRP A 50 2.93 9.56 -17.58
CA TRP A 50 2.85 10.15 -16.25
C TRP A 50 2.07 11.49 -16.29
N ASP A 51 0.76 11.44 -16.07
CA ASP A 51 -0.14 12.61 -16.12
C ASP A 51 -0.20 13.40 -14.80
N ILE A 52 0.66 13.09 -13.82
CA ILE A 52 0.72 13.86 -12.56
C ILE A 52 1.52 15.14 -12.82
N PRO A 53 0.97 16.34 -12.52
CA PRO A 53 1.68 17.60 -12.71
C PRO A 53 3.02 17.60 -11.99
N THR A 54 4.10 17.79 -12.73
CA THR A 54 5.44 17.94 -12.15
C THR A 54 5.62 19.38 -11.67
N PHE A 55 5.91 19.56 -10.39
CA PHE A 55 6.27 20.87 -9.83
C PHE A 55 7.78 21.09 -9.94
N ARG A 56 8.19 22.19 -10.58
CA ARG A 56 9.58 22.68 -10.51
C ARG A 56 9.68 23.78 -9.48
N SER A 57 10.51 23.58 -8.47
CA SER A 57 10.76 24.54 -7.39
C SER A 57 11.63 25.74 -7.75
N GLY A 58 12.12 25.83 -9.00
CA GLY A 58 13.05 26.89 -9.43
C GLY A 58 14.48 26.78 -8.86
N ARG A 59 14.71 25.85 -7.93
CA ARG A 59 16.00 25.45 -7.38
C ARG A 59 16.11 23.94 -7.36
N GLU A 60 17.33 23.41 -7.50
CA GLU A 60 17.61 22.02 -7.18
C GLU A 60 17.62 21.85 -5.66
N TRP A 61 17.10 20.71 -5.19
CA TRP A 61 17.12 20.34 -3.79
C TRP A 61 17.95 19.09 -3.62
N THR A 62 18.78 19.06 -2.59
CA THR A 62 19.43 17.83 -2.17
C THR A 62 18.44 16.92 -1.45
N HIS A 63 18.71 15.62 -1.48
CA HIS A 63 17.89 14.62 -0.79
C HIS A 63 17.76 14.94 0.72
N ASP A 64 18.85 15.36 1.36
CA ASP A 64 18.87 15.62 2.80
C ASP A 64 18.06 16.87 3.18
N GLU A 65 18.10 17.93 2.36
CA GLU A 65 17.25 19.11 2.56
C GLU A 65 15.77 18.76 2.46
N LEU A 66 15.36 17.99 1.44
CA LEU A 66 13.97 17.57 1.29
C LEU A 66 13.51 16.75 2.49
N LYS A 67 14.35 15.82 2.93
CA LYS A 67 14.06 14.98 4.09
C LYS A 67 13.89 15.80 5.36
N GLN A 68 14.75 16.79 5.58
CA GLN A 68 14.66 17.69 6.73
C GLN A 68 13.38 18.53 6.70
N ILE A 69 13.03 19.13 5.55
CA ILE A 69 11.83 19.97 5.43
C ILE A 69 10.56 19.16 5.69
N VAL A 70 10.46 17.96 5.12
CA VAL A 70 9.30 17.08 5.36
C VAL A 70 9.22 16.71 6.83
N HIS A 71 10.36 16.40 7.47
CA HIS A 71 10.40 16.07 8.89
C HIS A 71 9.93 17.23 9.78
N GLU A 72 10.45 18.43 9.54
CA GLU A 72 10.06 19.64 10.28
C GLU A 72 8.56 19.93 10.15
N GLU A 73 8.01 19.80 8.93
CA GLU A 73 6.59 20.09 8.70
C GLU A 73 5.66 19.02 9.30
N ILE A 74 6.09 17.75 9.36
CA ILE A 74 5.36 16.69 10.08
C ILE A 74 5.32 16.99 11.58
N ILE A 75 6.43 17.44 12.18
CA ILE A 75 6.46 17.82 13.60
C ILE A 75 5.52 19.00 13.85
N ARG A 76 5.58 20.03 12.98
CA ARG A 76 4.76 21.23 13.12
C ARG A 76 3.26 20.96 13.08
N ARG A 77 2.81 19.99 12.29
CA ARG A 77 1.38 19.64 12.18
C ARG A 77 0.86 18.76 13.32
N ASN A 78 1.74 18.03 14.00
CA ASN A 78 1.36 17.13 15.10
C ASN A 78 1.52 17.77 16.49
N THR A 79 1.87 19.06 16.55
CA THR A 79 1.94 19.87 17.77
C THR A 79 0.84 20.92 17.73
#